data_AF-A0A1R4KDL3-F1
#
_entry.id   AF-A0A1R4KDL3-F1
#
_cell.length_a   1.000
_cell.length_b   1.000
_cell.length_c   1.000
_cell.angle_alpha   90.00
_cell.angle_beta   90.00
_cell.angle_gamma   90.00
#
_symmetry.space_group_name_H-M   'P 1'
#
loop_
_entity.id
_entity.type
_entity.pdbx_description
1 polymer ?
#
loop_
_entity_poly.entity_id
_entity_poly.type
_entity_poly.pdbx_seq_one_letter_code
_entity_poly.pdbx_strand_id
1 'polypeptide(L)'
;MLRSVEQIRARTAQVPRGHALLQLAYAVMMAAYMAVFVYTGSIEAGASAHGGTTMALILPPLIISSSLITGASERFGGRLRTTGRQWLAIGAFIALLVVFFAWGILGIGYPWWMALIAFAVTLVLFSIRPLSALRRMPAAEAEQQPSSLLPRPGQITTIVLGAYLGLASAVALWPTAAWIVTMIGMLAVIVALAAQTSAWGILHTGYEWRRPQWIAGGVAALLMFLLAALIIATDLITPAVAIGVGVLVAASLIVSAFLPGRSRGASEA
;
A
#
# COMPACT_ATOMS: atom_id res chain seq x y z
N MET A 1 16.47 -41.22 -2.06
CA MET A 1 15.46 -40.28 -2.59
C MET A 1 14.90 -39.28 -1.56
N LEU A 2 14.90 -39.53 -0.25
CA LEU A 2 14.37 -38.57 0.74
C LEU A 2 15.23 -37.28 0.92
N ARG A 3 16.56 -37.38 0.81
CA ARG A 3 17.47 -36.22 0.91
C ARG A 3 17.28 -35.17 -0.19
N SER A 4 16.88 -35.57 -1.40
CA SER A 4 16.62 -34.61 -2.49
C SER A 4 15.31 -33.85 -2.25
N VAL A 5 14.30 -34.49 -1.66
CA VAL A 5 13.03 -33.82 -1.30
C VAL A 5 13.25 -32.81 -0.17
N GLU A 6 14.06 -33.13 0.85
CA GLU A 6 14.41 -32.18 1.92
C GLU A 6 15.28 -31.03 1.42
N GLN A 7 16.22 -31.27 0.52
CA GLN A 7 17.04 -30.22 -0.09
C GLN A 7 16.23 -29.33 -1.03
N ILE A 8 15.29 -29.89 -1.79
CA ILE A 8 14.33 -29.12 -2.58
C ILE A 8 13.44 -28.31 -1.64
N ARG A 9 12.88 -28.92 -0.58
CA ARG A 9 12.04 -28.23 0.42
C ARG A 9 12.80 -27.12 1.15
N ALA A 10 14.08 -27.32 1.45
CA ALA A 10 14.95 -26.32 2.07
C ALA A 10 15.27 -25.16 1.12
N ARG A 11 15.46 -25.43 -0.19
CA ARG A 11 15.64 -24.39 -1.22
C ARG A 11 14.32 -23.66 -1.55
N THR A 12 13.17 -24.33 -1.47
CA THR A 12 11.86 -23.73 -1.77
C THR A 12 11.27 -22.98 -0.56
N ALA A 13 11.74 -23.21 0.67
CA ALA A 13 11.16 -22.65 1.89
C ALA A 13 11.75 -21.31 2.34
N GLN A 14 12.84 -20.83 1.74
CA GLN A 14 13.47 -19.59 2.16
C GLN A 14 12.87 -18.39 1.40
N VAL A 15 11.81 -17.83 1.98
CA VAL A 15 11.26 -16.53 1.55
C VAL A 15 12.37 -15.46 1.70
N PRO A 16 12.70 -14.68 0.66
CA PRO A 16 13.72 -13.64 0.78
C PRO A 16 13.38 -12.61 1.88
N ARG A 17 14.36 -12.17 2.67
CA ARG A 17 14.17 -11.16 3.74
C ARG A 17 13.54 -9.86 3.22
N GLY A 18 13.89 -9.45 2.00
CA GLY A 18 13.29 -8.28 1.34
C GLY A 18 11.78 -8.43 1.14
N HIS A 19 11.32 -9.64 0.79
CA HIS A 19 9.90 -9.94 0.66
C HIS A 19 9.18 -9.89 2.01
N ALA A 20 9.79 -10.43 3.07
CA ALA A 20 9.20 -10.38 4.41
C ALA A 20 9.09 -8.93 4.94
N LEU A 21 10.08 -8.07 4.66
CA LEU A 21 10.02 -6.64 4.99
C LEU A 21 8.93 -5.92 4.18
N LEU A 22 8.78 -6.23 2.89
CA LEU A 22 7.73 -5.65 2.05
C LEU A 22 6.34 -6.05 2.56
N GLN A 23 6.15 -7.33 2.92
CA GLN A 23 4.90 -7.81 3.52
C GLN A 23 4.61 -7.13 4.87
N LEU A 24 5.64 -6.88 5.68
CA LEU A 24 5.48 -6.17 6.94
C LEU A 24 5.09 -4.70 6.71
N ALA A 25 5.73 -4.03 5.75
CA ALA A 25 5.35 -2.66 5.36
C ALA A 25 3.90 -2.61 4.86
N TYR A 26 3.48 -3.60 4.07
CA TYR A 26 2.09 -3.73 3.65
C TYR A 26 1.13 -3.96 4.81
N ALA A 27 1.50 -4.81 5.77
CA ALA A 27 0.71 -5.05 6.98
C ALA A 27 0.49 -3.76 7.78
N VAL A 28 1.54 -2.94 7.92
CA VAL A 28 1.46 -1.62 8.55
C VAL A 28 0.54 -0.69 7.76
N MET A 29 0.66 -0.66 6.43
CA MET A 29 -0.20 0.15 5.57
C MET A 29 -1.67 -0.28 5.63
N MET A 30 -1.96 -1.59 5.62
CA MET A 30 -3.32 -2.14 5.79
C MET A 30 -3.90 -1.81 7.16
N ALA A 31 -3.07 -1.87 8.22
CA ALA A 31 -3.49 -1.48 9.56
C ALA A 31 -3.80 0.01 9.63
N ALA A 32 -2.95 0.86 9.06
CA ALA A 32 -3.18 2.30 8.97
C ALA A 32 -4.45 2.62 8.17
N TYR A 33 -4.65 1.96 7.02
CA TYR A 33 -5.89 2.03 6.24
C TYR A 33 -7.12 1.75 7.12
N MET A 34 -7.11 0.62 7.84
CA MET A 34 -8.24 0.24 8.66
C MET A 34 -8.48 1.24 9.80
N ALA A 35 -7.41 1.72 10.42
CA ALA A 35 -7.49 2.72 11.47
C ALA A 35 -8.14 4.01 10.98
N VAL A 36 -7.70 4.52 9.82
CA VAL A 36 -8.25 5.74 9.22
C VAL A 36 -9.68 5.50 8.77
N PHE A 37 -9.98 4.37 8.13
CA PHE A 37 -11.34 3.99 7.73
C PHE A 37 -12.30 4.02 8.92
N VAL A 38 -11.93 3.34 10.01
CA VAL A 38 -12.71 3.32 11.26
C VAL A 38 -12.78 4.73 11.83
N TYR A 39 -11.66 5.43 12.02
CA TYR A 39 -11.67 6.80 12.55
C TYR A 39 -12.62 7.74 11.77
N THR A 40 -12.59 7.68 10.44
CA THR A 40 -13.42 8.54 9.60
C THR A 40 -14.91 8.22 9.71
N GLY A 41 -15.28 6.95 9.94
CA GLY A 41 -16.66 6.57 10.19
C GLY A 41 -17.12 6.74 11.65
N SER A 42 -16.20 6.89 12.60
CA SER A 42 -16.56 7.19 14.02
C SER A 42 -17.14 8.59 14.20
N ILE A 43 -16.83 9.52 13.31
CA ILE A 43 -17.22 10.92 13.41
C ILE A 43 -18.53 11.10 12.62
N GLU A 44 -19.66 11.09 13.33
CA GLU A 44 -21.06 11.13 12.81
C GLU A 44 -21.31 12.20 11.73
N ALA A 45 -20.65 13.36 11.83
CA ALA A 45 -20.77 14.45 10.86
C ALA A 45 -19.84 14.31 9.63
N GLY A 46 -18.77 13.53 9.74
CA GLY A 46 -17.75 13.36 8.69
C GLY A 46 -18.19 12.40 7.59
N ALA A 47 -18.93 11.34 7.94
CA ALA A 47 -19.38 10.32 6.98
C ALA A 47 -20.42 10.85 5.97
N SER A 48 -21.31 11.74 6.40
CA SER A 48 -22.38 12.31 5.57
C SER A 48 -21.93 13.52 4.75
N ALA A 49 -20.99 14.34 5.24
CA ALA A 49 -20.49 15.52 4.53
C ALA A 49 -19.22 15.25 3.69
N HIS A 50 -18.33 14.36 4.15
CA HIS A 50 -17.00 14.14 3.59
C HIS A 50 -16.67 12.65 3.36
N GLY A 51 -17.65 11.75 3.47
CA GLY A 51 -17.43 10.31 3.28
C GLY A 51 -16.89 9.99 1.88
N GLY A 52 -17.39 10.65 0.85
CA GLY A 52 -16.91 10.48 -0.53
C GLY A 52 -15.48 10.96 -0.76
N THR A 53 -15.10 12.10 -0.17
CA THR A 53 -13.76 12.69 -0.33
C THR A 53 -12.70 11.93 0.47
N THR A 54 -13.07 11.41 1.63
CA THR A 54 -12.17 10.60 2.46
C THR A 54 -11.87 9.26 1.79
N MET A 55 -12.87 8.60 1.22
CA MET A 55 -12.66 7.35 0.48
C MET A 55 -11.79 7.54 -0.77
N ALA A 56 -11.90 8.70 -1.43
CA ALA A 56 -11.04 9.08 -2.55
C ALA A 56 -9.55 9.18 -2.17
N LEU A 57 -9.23 9.49 -0.91
CA LEU A 57 -7.84 9.53 -0.43
C LEU A 57 -7.31 8.16 0.00
N ILE A 58 -8.18 7.29 0.46
CA ILE A 58 -7.78 6.05 1.12
C ILE A 58 -7.77 4.86 0.15
N LEU A 59 -8.77 4.74 -0.73
CA LEU A 59 -8.92 3.58 -1.62
C LEU A 59 -7.84 3.50 -2.72
N PRO A 60 -7.52 4.59 -3.45
CA PRO A 60 -6.52 4.50 -4.51
C PRO A 60 -5.14 3.99 -4.07
N PRO A 61 -4.50 4.52 -3.01
CA PRO A 61 -3.19 4.03 -2.60
C PRO A 61 -3.25 2.57 -2.13
N LEU A 62 -4.37 2.13 -1.52
CA LEU A 62 -4.56 0.74 -1.11
C LEU A 62 -4.56 -0.21 -2.32
N ILE A 63 -5.38 0.10 -3.32
CA ILE A 63 -5.58 -0.74 -4.50
C ILE A 63 -4.29 -0.80 -5.33
N ILE A 64 -3.68 0.37 -5.59
CA ILE A 64 -2.41 0.48 -6.30
C ILE A 64 -1.33 -0.32 -5.57
N SER A 65 -1.19 -0.16 -4.26
CA SER A 65 -0.16 -0.85 -3.48
C SER A 65 -0.38 -2.37 -3.45
N SER A 66 -1.63 -2.83 -3.31
CA SER A 66 -1.97 -4.26 -3.38
C SER A 66 -1.53 -4.89 -4.71
N SER A 67 -1.78 -4.19 -5.82
CA SER A 67 -1.36 -4.61 -7.15
C SER A 67 0.16 -4.58 -7.32
N LEU A 68 0.83 -3.51 -6.89
CA LEU A 68 2.28 -3.41 -6.94
C LEU A 68 2.95 -4.52 -6.12
N ILE A 69 2.42 -4.83 -4.94
CA ILE A 69 2.95 -5.90 -4.08
C ILE A 69 2.73 -7.28 -4.70
N THR A 70 1.63 -7.47 -5.41
CA THR A 70 1.40 -8.70 -6.18
C THR A 70 2.52 -8.89 -7.21
N GLY A 71 2.84 -7.85 -8.00
CA GLY A 71 3.96 -7.87 -8.94
C GLY A 71 5.33 -8.05 -8.26
N ALA A 72 5.55 -7.39 -7.14
CA ALA A 72 6.78 -7.54 -6.35
C ALA A 72 6.95 -8.96 -5.82
N SER A 73 5.86 -9.64 -5.48
CA SER A 73 5.86 -11.02 -4.98
C SER A 73 6.34 -12.00 -6.05
N GLU A 74 6.00 -11.76 -7.31
CA GLU A 74 6.48 -12.57 -8.45
C GLU A 74 8.01 -12.52 -8.58
N ARG A 75 8.60 -11.35 -8.31
CA ARG A 75 10.06 -11.16 -8.33
C ARG A 75 10.81 -12.05 -7.36
N PHE A 76 10.27 -12.24 -6.17
CA PHE A 76 10.94 -13.02 -5.12
C PHE A 76 10.79 -14.54 -5.31
N GLY A 77 10.29 -15.00 -6.47
CA GLY A 77 10.07 -16.43 -6.76
C GLY A 77 9.05 -17.10 -5.85
N GLY A 78 8.42 -16.30 -4.97
CA GLY A 78 7.50 -16.75 -3.96
C GLY A 78 6.12 -16.88 -4.56
N ARG A 79 5.84 -18.02 -5.22
CA ARG A 79 4.50 -18.58 -5.14
C ARG A 79 4.30 -19.03 -3.69
N LEU A 80 4.12 -18.07 -2.79
CA LEU A 80 3.57 -18.33 -1.46
C LEU A 80 2.23 -19.00 -1.72
N ARG A 81 2.20 -20.33 -1.64
CA ARG A 81 0.95 -21.06 -1.60
C ARG A 81 0.11 -20.36 -0.54
N THR A 82 -0.98 -19.74 -1.00
CA THR A 82 -1.99 -19.13 -0.15
C THR A 82 -2.48 -20.22 0.79
N THR A 83 -1.88 -20.23 1.97
CA THR A 83 -2.18 -21.22 3.00
C THR A 83 -3.54 -20.85 3.57
N GLY A 84 -4.36 -21.83 3.97
CA GLY A 84 -5.73 -21.56 4.47
C GLY A 84 -5.80 -20.48 5.56
N ARG A 85 -4.74 -20.31 6.36
CA ARG A 85 -4.63 -19.24 7.37
C ARG A 85 -4.55 -17.81 6.79
N GLN A 86 -4.13 -17.62 5.53
CA GLN A 86 -4.21 -16.33 4.83
C GLN A 86 -5.65 -16.03 4.40
N TRP A 87 -6.36 -17.04 3.90
CA TRP A 87 -7.79 -16.93 3.62
C TRP A 87 -8.58 -16.61 4.89
N LEU A 88 -8.20 -17.19 6.02
CA LEU A 88 -8.78 -16.85 7.33
C LEU A 88 -8.51 -15.38 7.69
N ALA A 89 -7.28 -14.88 7.52
CA ALA A 89 -6.95 -13.48 7.80
C ALA A 89 -7.69 -12.51 6.87
N ILE A 90 -7.81 -12.83 5.59
CA ILE A 90 -8.60 -12.07 4.61
C ILE A 90 -10.07 -12.10 4.98
N GLY A 91 -10.62 -13.28 5.31
CA GLY A 91 -12.01 -13.44 5.73
C GLY A 91 -12.31 -12.67 7.02
N ALA A 92 -11.41 -12.71 8.00
CA ALA A 92 -11.53 -11.93 9.23
C ALA A 92 -11.46 -10.42 8.96
N PHE A 93 -10.59 -9.98 8.06
CA PHE A 93 -10.50 -8.58 7.65
C PHE A 93 -11.77 -8.10 6.92
N ILE A 94 -12.32 -8.92 6.01
CA ILE A 94 -13.58 -8.63 5.33
C ILE A 94 -14.73 -8.59 6.34
N ALA A 95 -14.79 -9.56 7.26
CA ALA A 95 -15.81 -9.57 8.31
C ALA A 95 -15.73 -8.30 9.18
N LEU A 96 -14.52 -7.87 9.54
CA LEU A 96 -14.30 -6.64 10.29
C LEU A 96 -14.81 -5.41 9.52
N LEU A 97 -14.48 -5.30 8.23
CA LEU A 97 -15.01 -4.25 7.35
C LEU A 97 -16.53 -4.26 7.29
N VAL A 98 -17.16 -5.43 7.08
CA VAL A 98 -18.61 -5.57 7.00
C VAL A 98 -19.28 -5.19 8.32
N VAL A 99 -18.72 -5.59 9.46
CA VAL A 99 -19.24 -5.21 10.78
C VAL A 99 -19.17 -3.70 10.98
N PHE A 100 -18.03 -3.06 10.70
CA PHE A 100 -17.92 -1.60 10.83
C PHE A 100 -18.81 -0.85 9.83
N PHE A 101 -18.96 -1.37 8.62
CA PHE A 101 -19.83 -0.80 7.61
C PHE A 101 -21.31 -0.91 8.00
N ALA A 102 -21.76 -2.08 8.42
CA ALA A 102 -23.12 -2.30 8.93
C ALA A 102 -23.40 -1.44 10.16
N TRP A 103 -22.43 -1.33 11.06
CA TRP A 103 -22.54 -0.43 12.22
C TRP A 103 -22.66 1.03 11.80
N GLY A 104 -21.87 1.48 10.82
CA GLY A 104 -21.98 2.83 10.25
C GLY A 104 -23.37 3.13 9.68
N ILE A 105 -24.02 2.14 9.05
CA ILE A 105 -25.39 2.28 8.52
C ILE A 105 -26.42 2.45 9.64
N LEU A 106 -26.21 1.82 10.80
CA LEU A 106 -27.12 1.95 11.95
C LEU A 106 -27.10 3.36 12.56
N GLY A 107 -26.13 4.20 12.20
CA GLY A 107 -26.08 5.61 12.59
C GLY A 107 -25.75 5.84 14.06
N ILE A 108 -25.33 4.81 14.80
CA ILE A 108 -25.03 4.89 16.24
C ILE A 108 -23.65 5.53 16.49
N GLY A 109 -22.89 5.81 15.42
CA GLY A 109 -21.46 6.12 15.52
C GLY A 109 -20.70 4.98 16.21
N TYR A 110 -19.38 5.10 16.32
CA TYR A 110 -18.63 4.21 17.21
C TYR A 110 -17.49 4.98 17.86
N PRO A 111 -17.02 4.57 19.05
CA PRO A 111 -16.00 5.33 19.76
C PRO A 111 -14.66 5.37 19.00
N TRP A 112 -13.96 6.51 19.05
CA TRP A 112 -12.68 6.71 18.35
C TRP A 112 -11.61 5.67 18.70
N TRP A 113 -11.63 5.13 19.93
CA TRP A 113 -10.68 4.09 20.36
C TRP A 113 -10.82 2.78 19.58
N MET A 114 -11.96 2.55 18.91
CA MET A 114 -12.13 1.41 17.99
C MET A 114 -11.14 1.48 16.83
N ALA A 115 -10.72 2.68 16.40
CA ALA A 115 -9.70 2.83 15.37
C ALA A 115 -8.34 2.26 15.81
N LEU A 116 -7.97 2.45 17.08
CA LEU A 116 -6.74 1.88 17.65
C LEU A 116 -6.82 0.36 17.75
N ILE A 117 -7.98 -0.18 18.13
CA ILE A 117 -8.18 -1.63 18.18
C ILE A 117 -8.12 -2.20 16.76
N ALA A 118 -8.79 -1.57 15.80
CA ALA A 118 -8.78 -2.02 14.42
C ALA A 118 -7.36 -2.00 13.84
N PHE A 119 -6.58 -0.93 14.11
CA PHE A 119 -5.15 -0.86 13.79
C PHE A 119 -4.40 -2.06 14.38
N ALA A 120 -4.50 -2.27 15.69
CA ALA A 120 -3.76 -3.32 16.40
C ALA A 120 -4.14 -4.72 15.90
N VAL A 121 -5.43 -5.00 15.73
CA VAL A 121 -5.94 -6.28 15.23
C VAL A 121 -5.47 -6.54 13.80
N THR A 122 -5.64 -5.57 12.89
CA THR A 122 -5.16 -5.72 11.51
C THR A 122 -3.63 -5.88 11.48
N LEU A 123 -2.89 -5.09 12.25
CA LEU A 123 -1.44 -5.21 12.32
C LEU A 123 -1.02 -6.61 12.78
N VAL A 124 -1.62 -7.13 13.85
CA VAL A 124 -1.32 -8.47 14.37
C VAL A 124 -1.67 -9.54 13.32
N LEU A 125 -2.87 -9.48 12.73
CA LEU A 125 -3.32 -10.46 11.73
C LEU A 125 -2.37 -10.57 10.54
N PHE A 126 -1.89 -9.43 10.02
CA PHE A 126 -1.03 -9.40 8.83
C PHE A 126 0.48 -9.49 9.15
N SER A 127 0.93 -9.13 10.36
CA SER A 127 2.37 -9.09 10.70
C SER A 127 2.93 -10.40 11.28
N ILE A 128 2.11 -11.30 11.83
CA ILE A 128 2.61 -12.54 12.47
C ILE A 128 3.52 -13.34 11.53
N ARG A 129 3.11 -13.52 10.27
CA ARG A 129 3.87 -14.29 9.28
C ARG A 129 5.20 -13.64 8.91
N PRO A 130 5.24 -12.39 8.42
CA PRO A 130 6.50 -11.76 8.07
C PRO A 130 7.46 -11.64 9.26
N LEU A 131 6.95 -11.35 10.47
CA LEU A 131 7.78 -11.34 11.68
C LEU A 131 8.39 -12.71 12.01
N SER A 132 7.60 -13.78 11.89
CA SER A 132 8.10 -15.13 12.10
C SER A 132 9.15 -15.54 11.06
N ALA A 133 8.98 -15.10 9.80
CA ALA A 133 9.94 -15.33 8.73
C ALA A 133 11.26 -14.58 9.01
N LEU A 134 11.18 -13.30 9.39
CA LEU A 134 12.36 -12.48 9.72
C LEU A 134 13.15 -13.05 10.91
N ARG A 135 12.48 -13.54 11.95
CA ARG A 135 13.13 -14.12 13.14
C ARG A 135 13.89 -15.42 12.85
N ARG A 136 13.43 -16.22 11.88
CA ARG A 136 14.00 -17.54 11.58
C ARG A 136 15.18 -17.51 10.62
N MET A 137 15.51 -16.35 10.07
CA MET A 137 16.53 -16.24 9.01
C MET A 137 17.83 -15.66 9.58
N PRO A 138 18.98 -16.30 9.36
CA PRO A 138 20.29 -15.65 9.54
C PRO A 138 20.44 -14.49 8.54
N ALA A 139 21.43 -13.61 8.77
CA ALA A 139 21.71 -12.48 7.88
C ALA A 139 22.23 -12.94 6.51
N ALA A 140 21.33 -13.48 5.69
CA ALA A 140 21.63 -13.84 4.31
C ALA A 140 21.97 -12.58 3.53
N GLU A 141 22.97 -12.73 2.66
CA GLU A 141 23.55 -11.70 1.80
C GLU A 141 22.47 -10.84 1.17
N ALA A 142 22.62 -9.53 1.29
CA ALA A 142 21.75 -8.57 0.65
C ALA A 142 21.72 -8.90 -0.85
N GLU A 143 20.55 -9.27 -1.37
CA GLU A 143 20.33 -9.56 -2.77
C GLU A 143 21.00 -8.46 -3.61
N GLN A 144 22.13 -8.81 -4.25
CA GLN A 144 22.96 -7.89 -5.01
C GLN A 144 22.24 -7.59 -6.31
N GLN A 145 21.26 -6.71 -6.26
CA GLN A 145 20.65 -6.21 -7.47
C GLN A 145 21.54 -5.15 -8.11
N PRO A 146 21.81 -5.25 -9.42
CA PRO A 146 22.52 -4.21 -10.13
C PRO A 146 21.76 -2.90 -9.97
N SER A 147 22.46 -1.83 -9.59
CA SER A 147 21.91 -0.50 -9.35
C SER A 147 21.57 0.19 -10.67
N SER A 148 20.55 -0.29 -11.37
CA SER A 148 20.03 0.37 -12.57
C SER A 148 18.83 1.25 -12.21
N LEU A 149 18.64 2.29 -13.03
CA LEU A 149 17.41 3.06 -13.08
C LEU A 149 16.24 2.14 -13.47
N LEU A 150 15.03 2.56 -13.09
CA LEU A 150 13.82 1.95 -13.62
C LEU A 150 13.83 2.00 -15.16
N PRO A 151 13.40 0.94 -15.86
CA PRO A 151 13.08 1.01 -17.27
C PRO A 151 12.07 2.13 -17.58
N ARG A 152 12.13 2.70 -18.80
CA ARG A 152 11.27 3.83 -19.19
C ARG A 152 9.77 3.58 -18.93
N PRO A 153 9.20 2.39 -19.23
CA PRO A 153 7.80 2.11 -18.91
C PRO A 153 7.51 2.22 -17.40
N GLY A 154 8.33 1.62 -16.55
CA GLY A 154 8.19 1.70 -15.08
C GLY A 154 8.36 3.13 -14.55
N GLN A 155 9.23 3.95 -15.15
CA GLN A 155 9.35 5.38 -14.80
C GLN A 155 8.05 6.11 -15.08
N ILE A 156 7.50 5.96 -16.29
CA ILE A 156 6.28 6.67 -16.69
C ILE A 156 5.09 6.21 -15.85
N THR A 157 4.92 4.91 -15.61
CA THR A 157 3.86 4.42 -14.73
C THR A 157 4.00 5.00 -13.32
N THR A 158 5.21 5.06 -12.77
CA THR A 158 5.46 5.66 -11.44
C THR A 158 5.14 7.16 -11.42
N ILE A 159 5.47 7.90 -12.48
CA ILE A 159 5.13 9.32 -12.65
C ILE A 159 3.62 9.51 -12.73
N VAL A 160 2.92 8.69 -13.53
CA VAL A 160 1.46 8.74 -13.68
C VAL A 160 0.77 8.43 -12.35
N LEU A 161 1.25 7.43 -11.61
CA LEU A 161 0.75 7.13 -10.26
C LEU A 161 0.99 8.31 -9.31
N GLY A 162 2.17 8.93 -9.34
CA GLY A 162 2.49 10.13 -8.55
C GLY A 162 1.56 11.30 -8.88
N ALA A 163 1.37 11.59 -10.17
CA ALA A 163 0.48 12.65 -10.63
C ALA A 163 -0.97 12.38 -10.23
N TYR A 164 -1.45 11.14 -10.39
CA TYR A 164 -2.80 10.75 -10.00
C TYR A 164 -3.04 10.88 -8.49
N LEU A 165 -2.18 10.28 -7.66
CA LEU A 165 -2.32 10.32 -6.20
C LEU A 165 -2.16 11.75 -5.65
N GLY A 166 -1.23 12.52 -6.23
CA GLY A 166 -1.05 13.93 -5.91
C GLY A 166 -2.25 14.77 -6.29
N LEU A 167 -2.82 14.57 -7.48
CA LEU A 167 -4.04 15.24 -7.91
C LEU A 167 -5.23 14.89 -7.01
N ALA A 168 -5.43 13.61 -6.72
CA ALA A 168 -6.48 13.15 -5.80
C ALA A 168 -6.37 13.81 -4.42
N SER A 169 -5.15 13.99 -3.92
CA SER A 169 -4.87 14.70 -2.66
C SER A 169 -5.15 16.20 -2.77
N ALA A 170 -4.70 16.83 -3.86
CA ALA A 170 -4.88 18.26 -4.08
C ALA A 170 -6.37 18.63 -4.17
N VAL A 171 -7.19 17.76 -4.76
CA VAL A 171 -8.62 18.03 -4.94
C VAL A 171 -9.52 17.51 -3.82
N ALA A 172 -8.95 17.02 -2.72
CA ALA A 172 -9.69 16.31 -1.68
C ALA A 172 -10.81 17.14 -1.01
N LEU A 173 -10.69 18.47 -1.01
CA LEU A 173 -11.71 19.37 -0.42
C LEU A 173 -12.81 19.78 -1.42
N TRP A 174 -12.76 19.32 -2.67
CA TRP A 174 -13.81 19.57 -3.68
C TRP A 174 -14.50 18.26 -4.05
N PRO A 175 -15.65 17.92 -3.45
CA PRO A 175 -16.29 16.61 -3.61
C PRO A 175 -16.45 16.16 -5.06
N THR A 176 -16.93 17.05 -5.94
CA THR A 176 -17.11 16.74 -7.36
C THR A 176 -15.79 16.46 -8.07
N ALA A 177 -14.75 17.27 -7.83
CA ALA A 177 -13.44 17.07 -8.44
C ALA A 177 -12.76 15.81 -7.91
N ALA A 178 -12.81 15.58 -6.59
CA ALA A 178 -12.30 14.36 -5.96
C ALA A 178 -12.97 13.11 -6.53
N TRP A 179 -14.30 13.14 -6.72
CA TRP A 179 -15.05 12.04 -7.31
C TRP A 179 -14.64 11.78 -8.76
N ILE A 180 -14.58 12.83 -9.61
CA ILE A 180 -14.16 12.70 -11.01
C ILE A 180 -12.74 12.14 -11.11
N VAL A 181 -11.79 12.72 -10.37
CA VAL A 181 -10.39 12.28 -10.37
C VAL A 181 -10.27 10.82 -9.92
N THR A 182 -10.98 10.44 -8.86
CA THR A 182 -10.98 9.06 -8.35
C THR A 182 -11.59 8.10 -9.35
N MET A 183 -12.72 8.43 -9.98
CA MET A 183 -13.36 7.55 -10.97
C MET A 183 -12.47 7.35 -12.20
N ILE A 184 -11.91 8.43 -12.75
CA ILE A 184 -11.01 8.36 -13.91
C ILE A 184 -9.75 7.56 -13.55
N GLY A 185 -9.13 7.85 -12.40
CA GLY A 185 -7.92 7.16 -11.97
C GLY A 185 -8.16 5.70 -11.64
N MET A 186 -9.28 5.35 -11.00
CA MET A 186 -9.67 3.97 -10.74
C MET A 186 -9.94 3.20 -12.04
N LEU A 187 -10.59 3.82 -13.02
CA LEU A 187 -10.76 3.22 -14.35
C LEU A 187 -9.39 2.96 -15.00
N ALA A 188 -8.46 3.91 -14.93
CA ALA A 188 -7.11 3.74 -15.45
C ALA A 188 -6.35 2.61 -14.72
N VAL A 189 -6.49 2.49 -13.39
CA VAL A 189 -5.92 1.39 -12.60
C VAL A 189 -6.52 0.05 -13.03
N ILE A 190 -7.84 -0.04 -13.21
CA ILE A 190 -8.50 -1.27 -13.67
C ILE A 190 -8.01 -1.67 -15.07
N VAL A 191 -7.91 -0.72 -16.00
CA VAL A 191 -7.37 -0.97 -17.34
C VAL A 191 -5.92 -1.44 -17.26
N ALA A 192 -5.09 -0.80 -16.43
CA ALA A 192 -3.71 -1.21 -16.24
C ALA A 192 -3.56 -2.59 -15.55
N LEU A 193 -4.54 -2.98 -14.73
CA LEU A 193 -4.62 -4.33 -14.16
C LEU A 193 -5.10 -5.38 -15.15
N ALA A 194 -5.91 -5.01 -16.13
CA ALA A 194 -6.28 -5.90 -17.24
C ALA A 194 -5.11 -6.09 -18.22
N ALA A 195 -4.28 -5.07 -18.39
CA ALA A 195 -3.09 -5.09 -19.26
C ALA A 195 -1.87 -5.78 -18.63
N GLN A 196 -2.05 -6.95 -18.00
CA GLN A 196 -1.00 -7.64 -17.21
C GLN A 196 0.25 -8.00 -18.01
N THR A 197 0.10 -8.29 -19.30
CA THR A 197 1.20 -8.66 -20.20
C THR A 197 1.92 -7.46 -20.79
N SER A 198 1.41 -6.24 -20.58
CA SER A 198 2.01 -5.02 -21.09
C SER A 198 3.16 -4.55 -20.21
N ALA A 199 4.21 -4.00 -20.83
CA ALA A 199 5.30 -3.33 -20.11
C ALA A 199 4.82 -2.14 -19.26
N TRP A 200 3.59 -1.65 -19.50
CA TRP A 200 2.94 -0.57 -18.77
C TRP A 200 2.06 -1.05 -17.61
N GLY A 201 1.93 -2.36 -17.42
CA GLY A 201 1.11 -2.93 -16.37
C GLY A 201 1.58 -2.55 -14.97
N ILE A 202 0.63 -2.33 -14.05
CA ILE A 202 0.94 -2.03 -12.65
C ILE A 202 1.70 -3.20 -11.99
N LEU A 203 1.35 -4.44 -12.35
CA LEU A 203 2.06 -5.64 -11.86
C LEU A 203 3.54 -5.61 -12.27
N HIS A 204 3.83 -5.33 -13.55
CA HIS A 204 5.19 -5.22 -14.04
C HIS A 204 5.96 -4.08 -13.35
N THR A 205 5.31 -2.94 -13.15
CA THR A 205 5.89 -1.81 -12.41
C THR A 205 6.24 -2.19 -10.97
N GLY A 206 5.37 -2.94 -10.29
CA GLY A 206 5.61 -3.43 -8.93
C GLY A 206 6.77 -4.43 -8.83
N TYR A 207 6.95 -5.25 -9.87
CA TYR A 207 8.11 -6.14 -10.01
C TYR A 207 9.43 -5.34 -10.11
N GLU A 208 9.42 -4.26 -10.89
CA GLU A 208 10.60 -3.42 -11.13
C GLU A 208 10.92 -2.46 -9.98
N TRP A 209 9.93 -2.08 -9.17
CA TRP A 209 10.09 -1.15 -8.05
C TRP A 209 11.18 -1.60 -7.09
N ARG A 210 12.05 -0.64 -6.75
CA ARG A 210 13.17 -0.81 -5.82
C ARG A 210 12.91 -0.01 -4.56
N ARG A 211 13.86 -0.06 -3.62
CA ARG A 211 13.72 0.57 -2.29
C ARG A 211 13.30 2.05 -2.36
N PRO A 212 13.88 2.92 -3.21
CA PRO A 212 13.45 4.32 -3.28
C PRO A 212 11.98 4.48 -3.65
N GLN A 213 11.49 3.69 -4.62
CA GLN A 213 10.11 3.74 -5.08
C GLN A 213 9.15 3.20 -4.02
N TRP A 214 9.52 2.12 -3.33
CA TRP A 214 8.75 1.59 -2.20
C TRP A 214 8.67 2.58 -1.03
N ILE A 215 9.77 3.25 -0.70
CA ILE A 215 9.78 4.28 0.34
C ILE A 215 8.91 5.46 -0.08
N ALA A 216 9.05 5.95 -1.31
CA ALA A 216 8.24 7.05 -1.84
C ALA A 216 6.74 6.70 -1.88
N GLY A 217 6.38 5.49 -2.33
CA GLY A 217 4.99 5.00 -2.29
C GLY A 217 4.44 4.90 -0.87
N GLY A 218 5.25 4.44 0.10
CA GLY A 218 4.87 4.42 1.50
C GLY A 218 4.68 5.82 2.09
N VAL A 219 5.56 6.76 1.76
CA VAL A 219 5.45 8.18 2.16
C VAL A 219 4.19 8.80 1.55
N ALA A 220 3.94 8.58 0.26
CA ALA A 220 2.74 9.04 -0.43
C ALA A 220 1.47 8.51 0.25
N ALA A 221 1.37 7.20 0.51
CA ALA A 221 0.23 6.60 1.19
C ALA A 221 0.05 7.17 2.62
N LEU A 222 1.14 7.34 3.37
CA LEU A 222 1.10 7.94 4.71
C LEU A 222 0.58 9.37 4.68
N LEU A 223 1.07 10.20 3.74
CA LEU A 223 0.61 11.58 3.58
C LEU A 223 -0.89 11.63 3.22
N MET A 224 -1.36 10.75 2.34
CA MET A 224 -2.78 10.67 1.97
C MET A 224 -3.65 10.23 3.15
N PHE A 225 -3.21 9.24 3.92
CA PHE A 225 -3.93 8.76 5.11
C PHE A 225 -3.96 9.81 6.22
N LEU A 226 -2.86 10.52 6.44
CA LEU A 226 -2.78 11.61 7.39
C LEU A 226 -3.69 12.77 6.96
N LEU A 227 -3.69 13.13 5.67
CA LEU A 227 -4.59 14.14 5.12
C LEU A 227 -6.06 13.74 5.33
N ALA A 228 -6.43 12.49 5.03
CA ALA A 228 -7.78 11.99 5.24
C ALA A 228 -8.21 12.07 6.72
N ALA A 229 -7.33 11.67 7.64
CA ALA A 229 -7.61 11.76 9.07
C ALA A 229 -7.74 13.22 9.54
N LEU A 230 -6.86 14.11 9.08
CA LEU A 230 -6.85 15.52 9.50
C LEU A 230 -8.01 16.33 8.94
N ILE A 231 -8.46 16.04 7.71
CA ILE A 231 -9.68 16.66 7.12
C ILE A 231 -10.89 16.42 8.02
N ILE A 232 -10.99 15.24 8.63
CA ILE A 232 -12.11 14.89 9.51
C ILE A 232 -11.85 15.35 10.95
N ALA A 233 -10.60 15.32 11.41
CA ALA A 233 -10.26 15.65 12.79
C ALA A 233 -10.20 17.15 13.09
N THR A 234 -9.96 17.99 12.07
CA THR A 234 -9.65 19.41 12.26
C THR A 234 -10.19 20.28 11.14
N ASP A 235 -10.59 21.51 11.47
CA ASP A 235 -10.94 22.55 10.49
C ASP A 235 -9.70 23.29 9.94
N LEU A 236 -8.49 22.84 10.31
CA LEU A 236 -7.23 23.48 9.92
C LEU A 236 -6.81 23.16 8.49
N ILE A 237 -7.44 22.17 7.86
CA ILE A 237 -7.09 21.74 6.50
C ILE A 237 -7.77 22.65 5.48
N THR A 238 -7.02 23.62 5.00
CA THR A 238 -7.44 24.51 3.91
C THR A 238 -7.12 23.91 2.53
N PRO A 239 -7.74 24.39 1.44
CA PRO A 239 -7.38 23.98 0.09
C PRO A 239 -5.90 24.14 -0.25
N ALA A 240 -5.27 25.22 0.25
CA ALA A 240 -3.83 25.43 0.05
C ALA A 240 -2.99 24.32 0.71
N VAL A 241 -3.38 23.85 1.90
CA VAL A 241 -2.71 22.73 2.59
C VAL A 241 -2.91 21.43 1.81
N ALA A 242 -4.13 21.14 1.35
CA ALA A 242 -4.42 19.95 0.55
C ALA A 242 -3.62 19.91 -0.77
N ILE A 243 -3.54 21.05 -1.48
CA ILE A 243 -2.69 21.21 -2.67
C ILE A 243 -1.23 20.97 -2.33
N GLY A 244 -0.73 21.56 -1.24
CA GLY A 244 0.64 21.37 -0.78
C GLY A 244 0.98 19.90 -0.51
N VAL A 245 0.09 19.18 0.17
CA VAL A 245 0.23 17.73 0.38
C VAL A 245 0.19 16.97 -0.94
N GLY A 246 -0.70 17.33 -1.87
CA GLY A 246 -0.75 16.73 -3.20
C GLY A 246 0.54 16.93 -4.01
N VAL A 247 1.16 18.09 -3.93
CA VAL A 247 2.47 18.36 -4.54
C VAL A 247 3.55 17.48 -3.91
N LEU A 248 3.56 17.33 -2.58
CA LEU A 248 4.53 16.46 -1.89
C LEU A 248 4.34 14.99 -2.27
N VAL A 249 3.10 14.51 -2.36
CA VAL A 249 2.76 13.16 -2.82
C VAL A 249 3.27 12.94 -4.24
N ALA A 250 2.94 13.84 -5.17
CA ALA A 250 3.40 13.75 -6.56
C ALA A 250 4.93 13.80 -6.66
N ALA A 251 5.57 14.77 -6.01
CA ALA A 251 7.01 14.95 -6.03
C ALA A 251 7.73 13.72 -5.47
N SER A 252 7.24 13.12 -4.39
CA SER A 252 7.87 11.95 -3.79
C SER A 252 7.98 10.79 -4.79
N LEU A 253 6.90 10.48 -5.52
CA LEU A 253 6.87 9.41 -6.51
C LEU A 253 7.61 9.80 -7.80
N ILE A 254 7.39 11.00 -8.34
CA ILE A 254 8.04 11.47 -9.57
C ILE A 254 9.56 11.50 -9.39
N VAL A 255 10.06 12.08 -8.30
CA VAL A 255 11.51 12.10 -8.03
C VAL A 255 12.03 10.67 -7.86
N SER A 256 11.29 9.80 -7.17
CA SER A 256 11.70 8.41 -6.98
C SER A 256 11.82 7.62 -8.28
N ALA A 257 11.05 7.97 -9.33
CA ALA A 257 11.13 7.32 -10.64
C ALA A 257 12.53 7.44 -11.26
N PHE A 258 13.26 8.51 -10.93
CA PHE A 258 14.60 8.80 -11.44
C PHE A 258 15.72 8.43 -10.46
N LEU A 259 15.40 7.90 -9.28
CA LEU A 259 16.42 7.48 -8.31
C LEU A 259 16.93 6.06 -8.62
N PRO A 260 18.25 5.86 -8.76
CA PRO A 260 18.80 4.52 -8.93
C PRO A 260 18.59 3.69 -7.66
N GLY A 261 18.26 2.42 -7.83
CA GLY A 261 18.22 1.51 -6.68
C GLY A 261 19.63 1.28 -6.15
N ARG A 262 19.89 1.64 -4.89
CA ARG A 262 21.19 1.33 -4.26
C ARG A 262 21.41 -0.19 -4.23
N SER A 263 22.46 -0.67 -4.89
CA SER A 263 23.06 -1.95 -4.53
C SER A 263 23.77 -1.71 -3.18
N ARG A 264 23.60 -2.63 -2.24
CA ARG A 264 24.49 -2.67 -1.07
C ARG A 264 25.63 -3.60 -1.48
N GLY A 265 26.70 -3.04 -2.03
CA GLY A 265 27.88 -3.79 -2.44
C GLY A 265 29.11 -2.88 -2.54
N ALA A 266 30.16 -3.27 -1.83
CA ALA A 266 31.52 -2.71 -1.77
C ALA A 266 31.71 -1.40 -0.98
N SER A 267 31.65 -1.48 0.36
CA SER A 267 32.50 -0.63 1.21
C SER A 267 33.25 -1.48 2.25
N GLU A 268 33.92 -2.52 1.76
CA GLU A 268 35.06 -3.12 2.45
C GLU A 268 36.11 -3.38 1.36
N ALA A 269 36.89 -2.33 1.10
CA ALA A 269 38.20 -2.40 0.50
C ALA A 269 39.20 -1.97 1.57
#